data_AF-A0ABC8ZDP5-F1
#
_entry.id   AF-A0ABC8ZDP5-F1
#
_cell.length_a   1.000
_cell.length_b   1.000
_cell.length_c   1.000
_cell.angle_alpha   90.00
_cell.angle_beta   90.00
_cell.angle_gamma   90.00
#
_symmetry.space_group_name_H-M   'P 1'
#
loop_
_entity.id
_entity.type
_entity.pdbx_description
1 polymer ?
#
loop_
_entity_poly.entity_id
_entity_poly.type
_entity_poly.pdbx_seq_one_letter_code
_entity_poly.pdbx_strand_id
1 'polypeptide(L)'
;MGKLLCDPSAAAVAEALPPSPAPVPPPPLLAWHSPAPAPALEASTSPPGWDAVWALEDQQRRRLLRIWERGVAWKPCSPPGGEDGAAPAPVVFRLDHGGEVDADGNCLFTAARTAAAAKSGARELRHRAVRRFAEVYGAAGEDDRAAVDAAVRHLYAPDLKAGWGVHVVQEIKVLAPKAQREALDAAIQELVDLGIQREIAAETIYKERCIAVNNGDSWAKYMSISGSSEDEHDIITLQYTEEGLLTIDENRDGRAAAFGDDIAIECLATEFNREVCGASSWSRCDG
;
A
#
# COMPACT_ATOMS: atom_id res chain seq x y z
N MET A 1 -47.01 52.93 -27.78
CA MET A 1 -46.94 52.45 -26.38
C MET A 1 -47.71 51.15 -26.29
N GLY A 2 -47.19 50.16 -25.56
CA GLY A 2 -47.91 48.94 -25.17
C GLY A 2 -47.74 47.76 -26.12
N LYS A 3 -46.84 46.82 -25.79
CA LYS A 3 -46.57 45.59 -26.54
C LYS A 3 -47.56 44.48 -26.19
N LEU A 4 -47.72 43.58 -27.17
CA LEU A 4 -48.65 42.46 -27.26
C LEU A 4 -48.46 41.39 -26.17
N LEU A 5 -49.59 40.77 -25.81
CA LEU A 5 -49.70 39.49 -25.14
C LEU A 5 -50.37 38.47 -26.07
N CYS A 6 -49.99 37.21 -25.86
CA CYS A 6 -50.61 35.93 -26.24
C CYS A 6 -50.16 35.25 -27.55
N ASP A 7 -49.27 34.27 -27.31
CA ASP A 7 -49.23 32.87 -27.75
C ASP A 7 -49.51 32.47 -29.20
N PRO A 8 -48.64 31.58 -29.73
CA PRO A 8 -49.05 30.53 -30.62
C PRO A 8 -48.73 29.12 -30.10
N SER A 9 -49.70 28.24 -30.38
CA SER A 9 -49.71 26.79 -30.30
C SER A 9 -48.50 26.05 -30.87
N ALA A 10 -48.31 24.86 -30.29
CA ALA A 10 -47.93 23.59 -30.93
C ALA A 10 -46.53 23.45 -31.53
N ALA A 11 -45.64 22.82 -30.76
CA ALA A 11 -44.58 21.97 -31.29
C ALA A 11 -44.31 20.78 -30.34
N ALA A 12 -44.47 19.57 -30.88
CA ALA A 12 -43.92 18.28 -30.48
C ALA A 12 -43.68 17.99 -28.97
N VAL A 13 -44.51 17.10 -28.43
CA VAL A 13 -44.23 16.38 -27.18
C VAL A 13 -43.07 15.41 -27.43
N ALA A 14 -41.86 15.80 -27.05
CA ALA A 14 -40.76 14.87 -26.83
C ALA A 14 -40.91 14.30 -25.41
N GLU A 15 -41.15 13.00 -25.31
CA GLU A 15 -41.17 12.26 -24.05
C GLU A 15 -39.79 12.40 -23.39
N ALA A 16 -39.74 13.04 -22.23
CA ALA A 16 -38.53 13.16 -21.43
C ALA A 16 -38.19 11.79 -20.83
N LEU A 17 -37.03 11.25 -21.18
CA LEU A 17 -36.46 10.08 -20.51
C LEU A 17 -36.30 10.38 -19.00
N PRO A 18 -36.55 9.40 -18.12
CA PRO A 18 -36.41 9.59 -16.68
C PRO A 18 -34.96 9.97 -16.32
N PRO A 19 -34.76 10.83 -15.31
CA PRO A 19 -33.42 11.22 -14.88
C PRO A 19 -32.63 9.99 -14.44
N SER A 20 -31.38 9.91 -14.91
CA SER A 20 -30.41 8.89 -14.53
C SER A 20 -30.33 8.81 -13.00
N PRO A 21 -30.39 7.61 -12.38
CA PRO A 21 -30.29 7.49 -10.93
C PRO A 21 -28.96 8.08 -10.45
N ALA A 22 -29.03 8.83 -9.36
CA ALA A 22 -27.86 9.37 -8.68
C ALA A 22 -26.82 8.25 -8.44
N PRO A 23 -25.51 8.55 -8.52
CA PRO A 23 -24.47 7.57 -8.24
C PRO A 23 -24.72 6.96 -6.86
N VAL A 24 -24.79 5.63 -6.84
CA VAL A 24 -24.96 4.84 -5.63
C VAL A 24 -23.83 5.22 -4.68
N PRO A 25 -24.11 5.61 -3.42
CA PRO A 25 -23.05 5.87 -2.46
C PRO A 25 -22.17 4.63 -2.32
N PRO A 26 -20.85 4.79 -2.12
CA PRO A 26 -19.96 3.65 -1.96
C PRO A 26 -20.48 2.76 -0.82
N PRO A 27 -20.34 1.42 -0.94
CA PRO A 27 -20.81 0.49 0.07
C PRO A 27 -20.23 0.84 1.45
N PRO A 28 -20.97 0.55 2.54
CA PRO A 28 -20.57 0.98 3.87
C PRO A 28 -19.18 0.46 4.22
N LEU A 29 -18.36 1.36 4.78
CA LEU A 29 -17.00 1.11 5.25
C LEU A 29 -16.98 -0.08 6.21
N LEU A 30 -15.91 -0.88 6.15
CA LEU A 30 -15.64 -1.83 7.23
C LEU A 30 -15.47 -1.03 8.52
N ALA A 31 -16.42 -1.18 9.42
CA ALA A 31 -16.27 -0.62 10.75
C ALA A 31 -15.18 -1.42 11.45
N TRP A 32 -14.03 -0.80 11.65
CA TRP A 32 -13.15 -1.24 12.73
C TRP A 32 -13.96 -1.08 14.00
N HIS A 33 -14.37 -2.19 14.59
CA HIS A 33 -14.87 -2.13 15.94
C HIS A 33 -13.70 -1.72 16.82
N SER A 34 -13.62 -0.43 17.19
CA SER A 34 -13.06 -0.15 18.50
C SER A 34 -13.78 -1.14 19.41
N PRO A 35 -13.08 -1.97 20.20
CA PRO A 35 -13.76 -2.53 21.34
C PRO A 35 -14.43 -1.32 21.99
N ALA A 36 -15.77 -1.34 22.11
CA ALA A 36 -16.51 -0.33 22.85
C ALA A 36 -15.67 -0.03 24.09
N PRO A 37 -15.44 1.24 24.53
CA PRO A 37 -14.65 1.51 25.72
C PRO A 37 -15.24 0.60 26.76
N ALA A 38 -14.51 -0.46 26.99
CA ALA A 38 -15.14 -1.56 27.66
C ALA A 38 -15.42 -1.01 29.05
N PRO A 39 -16.54 -1.38 29.69
CA PRO A 39 -16.62 -1.16 31.14
C PRO A 39 -15.36 -1.81 31.70
N ALA A 40 -14.35 -0.98 32.05
CA ALA A 40 -12.93 -1.34 32.01
C ALA A 40 -12.72 -2.83 31.70
N LEU A 41 -12.70 -3.24 30.41
CA LEU A 41 -12.50 -4.67 30.09
C LEU A 41 -11.25 -4.99 30.87
N GLU A 42 -11.38 -5.93 31.79
CA GLU A 42 -10.27 -6.40 32.59
C GLU A 42 -9.12 -6.59 31.60
N ALA A 43 -8.08 -5.77 31.76
CA ALA A 43 -6.90 -5.82 30.92
C ALA A 43 -6.56 -7.29 30.79
N SER A 44 -6.50 -7.84 29.58
CA SER A 44 -6.21 -9.25 29.36
C SER A 44 -5.11 -9.66 30.34
N THR A 45 -5.48 -10.40 31.39
CA THR A 45 -4.59 -10.67 32.53
C THR A 45 -3.62 -11.80 32.19
N SER A 46 -3.78 -12.39 31.01
CA SER A 46 -2.89 -13.37 30.43
C SER A 46 -1.76 -12.67 29.68
N PRO A 47 -0.50 -13.08 29.88
CA PRO A 47 0.62 -12.57 29.10
C PRO A 47 0.37 -12.80 27.59
N PRO A 48 0.87 -11.90 26.73
CA PRO A 48 0.75 -12.06 25.29
C PRO A 48 1.38 -13.40 24.88
N GLY A 49 0.76 -14.10 23.93
CA GLY A 49 1.18 -15.43 23.46
C GLY A 49 2.52 -15.47 22.71
N TRP A 50 3.42 -14.52 22.96
CA TRP A 50 4.75 -14.47 22.36
C TRP A 50 5.61 -15.67 22.70
N ASP A 51 5.30 -16.38 23.79
CA ASP A 51 5.92 -17.65 24.14
C ASP A 51 5.71 -18.72 23.05
N ALA A 52 4.62 -18.64 22.28
CA ALA A 52 4.31 -19.55 21.19
C ALA A 52 4.96 -19.15 19.84
N VAL A 53 5.52 -17.95 19.72
CA VAL A 53 6.10 -17.45 18.45
C VAL A 53 7.52 -17.95 18.32
N TRP A 54 7.72 -19.04 17.58
CA TRP A 54 9.01 -19.73 17.48
C TRP A 54 10.15 -18.84 16.94
N ALA A 55 9.84 -17.87 16.08
CA ALA A 55 10.83 -17.00 15.44
C ALA A 55 11.41 -15.91 16.37
N LEU A 56 10.83 -15.70 17.55
CA LEU A 56 11.34 -14.71 18.50
C LEU A 56 12.41 -15.30 19.41
N GLU A 57 13.56 -14.64 19.45
CA GLU A 57 14.60 -14.90 20.44
C GLU A 57 14.18 -14.42 21.84
N ASP A 58 14.76 -15.00 22.88
CA ASP A 58 14.47 -14.64 24.28
C ASP A 58 14.67 -13.15 24.57
N GLN A 59 15.67 -12.51 23.95
CA GLN A 59 15.89 -11.08 24.12
C GLN A 59 14.76 -10.25 23.50
N GLN A 60 14.25 -10.65 22.34
CA GLN A 60 13.15 -9.99 21.65
C GLN A 60 11.86 -10.16 22.46
N ARG A 61 11.55 -11.38 22.93
CA ARG A 61 10.40 -11.66 23.82
C ARG A 61 10.39 -10.76 25.05
N ARG A 62 11.51 -10.65 25.77
CA ARG A 62 11.64 -9.77 26.94
C ARG A 62 11.45 -8.28 26.61
N ARG A 63 11.87 -7.82 25.42
CA ARG A 63 11.65 -6.43 25.00
C ARG A 63 10.18 -6.18 24.72
N LEU A 64 9.53 -7.07 24.00
CA LEU A 64 8.12 -7.00 23.70
C LEU A 64 7.28 -7.03 24.99
N LEU A 65 7.59 -7.94 25.94
CA LEU A 65 6.94 -8.02 27.26
C LEU A 65 6.96 -6.68 28.00
N ARG A 66 8.11 -6.00 27.99
CA ARG A 66 8.21 -4.66 28.59
C ARG A 66 7.35 -3.61 27.88
N ILE A 67 7.20 -3.70 26.56
CA ILE A 67 6.33 -2.79 25.79
C ILE A 67 4.86 -3.06 26.11
N TRP A 68 4.47 -4.33 26.23
CA TRP A 68 3.10 -4.71 26.62
C TRP A 68 2.75 -4.24 28.04
N GLU A 69 3.63 -4.50 29.00
CA GLU A 69 3.44 -4.10 30.41
C GLU A 69 3.35 -2.58 30.58
N ARG A 70 4.23 -1.83 29.90
CA ARG A 70 4.37 -0.38 30.09
C ARG A 70 3.48 0.43 29.15
N GLY A 71 3.12 -0.13 28.00
CA GLY A 71 2.57 0.60 26.88
C GLY A 71 3.55 1.62 26.27
N VAL A 72 3.19 2.14 25.10
CA VAL A 72 3.86 3.26 24.44
C VAL A 72 2.98 4.49 24.58
N ALA A 73 3.41 5.45 25.38
CA ALA A 73 2.69 6.71 25.56
C ALA A 73 2.98 7.64 24.38
N TRP A 74 1.93 8.01 23.66
CA TRP A 74 1.94 9.04 22.64
C TRP A 74 1.36 10.32 23.22
N LYS A 75 2.15 11.40 23.15
CA LYS A 75 1.71 12.73 23.54
C LYS A 75 1.39 13.51 22.26
N PRO A 76 0.13 13.86 21.99
CA PRO A 76 -0.21 14.69 20.85
C PRO A 76 0.53 16.04 20.95
N CYS A 77 1.18 16.49 19.87
CA CYS A 77 1.75 17.83 19.83
C CYS A 77 0.62 18.86 19.83
N SER A 78 0.62 19.77 20.80
CA SER A 78 -0.28 20.93 20.76
C SER A 78 0.11 21.86 19.60
N PRO A 79 -0.84 22.40 18.81
CA PRO A 79 -0.52 23.34 17.76
C PRO A 79 0.08 24.64 18.34
N PRO A 80 1.08 25.25 17.68
CA PRO A 80 1.66 26.51 18.14
C PRO A 80 0.63 27.64 17.90
N GLY A 81 -0.05 28.07 18.97
CA GLY A 81 -0.95 29.22 18.94
C GLY A 81 -2.24 29.12 19.75
N GLY A 82 -2.51 27.99 20.41
CA GLY A 82 -3.68 27.87 21.31
C GLY A 82 -3.35 28.29 22.74
N GLU A 83 -3.89 29.43 23.19
CA GLU A 83 -3.90 29.85 24.60
C GLU A 83 -4.56 28.77 25.48
N ASP A 84 -3.89 28.42 26.58
CA ASP A 84 -4.40 27.75 27.80
C ASP A 84 -5.63 26.83 27.69
N GLY A 85 -5.61 25.89 26.75
CA GLY A 85 -6.50 24.73 26.72
C GLY A 85 -5.78 23.48 27.22
N ALA A 86 -6.31 22.80 28.23
CA ALA A 86 -5.73 21.60 28.83
C ALA A 86 -5.15 20.64 27.77
N ALA A 87 -3.84 20.38 27.85
CA ALA A 87 -3.18 19.48 26.91
C ALA A 87 -3.90 18.11 26.90
N PRO A 88 -4.20 17.55 25.71
CA PRO A 88 -4.86 16.25 25.63
C PRO A 88 -4.05 15.21 26.41
N ALA A 89 -4.74 14.38 27.19
CA ALA A 89 -4.11 13.32 27.96
C ALA A 89 -3.31 12.41 27.01
N PRO A 90 -2.11 11.96 27.41
CA PRO A 90 -1.31 11.06 26.60
C PRO A 90 -2.09 9.76 26.34
N VAL A 91 -2.12 9.35 25.07
CA VAL A 91 -2.74 8.10 24.65
C VAL A 91 -1.70 6.99 24.83
N VAL A 92 -2.04 5.93 25.57
CA VAL A 92 -1.12 4.80 25.76
C VAL A 92 -1.53 3.66 24.84
N PHE A 93 -0.66 3.33 23.90
CA PHE A 93 -0.81 2.19 23.01
C PHE A 93 -0.23 0.93 23.67
N ARG A 94 -0.86 -0.22 23.46
CA ARG A 94 -0.30 -1.52 23.84
C ARG A 94 -0.08 -2.35 22.58
N LEU A 95 0.91 -3.22 22.65
CA LEU A 95 1.29 -4.10 21.55
C LEU A 95 0.82 -5.51 21.86
N ASP A 96 -0.08 -6.04 21.05
CA ASP A 96 -0.58 -7.42 21.17
C ASP A 96 -0.12 -8.27 19.98
N HIS A 97 0.00 -9.58 20.19
CA HIS A 97 0.23 -10.54 19.11
C HIS A 97 -1.07 -10.77 18.34
N GLY A 98 -1.13 -10.31 17.09
CA GLY A 98 -2.29 -10.48 16.20
C GLY A 98 -2.42 -11.87 15.57
N GLY A 99 -1.44 -12.76 15.76
CA GLY A 99 -1.37 -14.07 15.11
C GLY A 99 -0.35 -14.12 13.98
N GLU A 100 -0.06 -15.34 13.51
CA GLU A 100 0.90 -15.60 12.44
C GLU A 100 0.36 -15.10 11.09
N VAL A 101 1.27 -14.61 10.24
CA VAL A 101 0.98 -14.16 8.88
C VAL A 101 1.88 -14.89 7.89
N ASP A 102 1.34 -15.24 6.73
CA ASP A 102 2.11 -15.91 5.68
C ASP A 102 3.13 -14.93 5.05
N ALA A 103 4.25 -15.48 4.59
CA ALA A 103 5.29 -14.76 3.86
C ALA A 103 4.98 -14.64 2.36
N ASP A 104 3.71 -14.35 2.03
CA ASP A 104 3.19 -14.27 0.65
C ASP A 104 3.12 -12.82 0.12
N GLY A 105 3.61 -11.85 0.91
CA GLY A 105 3.53 -10.42 0.62
C GLY A 105 2.17 -9.79 0.95
N ASN A 106 1.18 -10.55 1.44
CA ASN A 106 -0.11 -10.04 1.92
C ASN A 106 -0.13 -9.78 3.44
N CYS A 107 1.01 -9.94 4.12
CA CYS A 107 1.12 -9.83 5.58
C CYS A 107 0.49 -8.54 6.15
N LEU A 108 0.69 -7.38 5.52
CA LEU A 108 0.08 -6.11 5.95
C LEU A 108 -1.46 -6.19 5.91
N PHE A 109 -2.03 -6.69 4.81
CA PHE A 109 -3.48 -6.79 4.63
C PHE A 109 -4.09 -7.89 5.50
N THR A 110 -3.37 -8.99 5.72
CA THR A 110 -3.76 -10.05 6.65
C THR A 110 -3.79 -9.52 8.08
N ALA A 111 -2.75 -8.80 8.50
CA ALA A 111 -2.67 -8.18 9.81
C ALA A 111 -3.76 -7.12 10.01
N ALA A 112 -3.96 -6.23 9.03
CA ALA A 112 -5.00 -5.20 9.08
C ALA A 112 -6.40 -5.81 9.14
N ARG A 113 -6.67 -6.85 8.34
CA ARG A 113 -7.93 -7.60 8.41
C ARG A 113 -8.17 -8.18 9.80
N THR A 114 -7.17 -8.86 10.37
CA THR A 114 -7.28 -9.48 11.69
C THR A 114 -7.51 -8.42 12.78
N ALA A 115 -6.75 -7.34 12.75
CA ALA A 115 -6.87 -6.25 13.71
C ALA A 115 -8.22 -5.51 13.61
N ALA A 116 -8.75 -5.35 12.39
CA ALA A 116 -10.07 -4.75 12.15
C ALA A 116 -11.25 -5.70 12.39
N ALA A 117 -11.01 -6.99 12.67
CA ALA A 117 -12.02 -8.04 12.60
C ALA A 117 -12.84 -8.01 11.30
N ALA A 118 -12.19 -7.67 10.19
CA ALA A 118 -12.84 -7.52 8.90
C ALA A 118 -13.25 -8.89 8.32
N LYS A 119 -14.48 -8.96 7.79
CA LYS A 119 -15.03 -10.18 7.17
C LYS A 119 -14.45 -10.50 5.80
N SER A 120 -13.89 -9.49 5.11
CA SER A 120 -13.34 -9.65 3.77
C SER A 120 -11.96 -10.29 3.79
N GLY A 121 -11.60 -10.98 2.70
CA GLY A 121 -10.27 -11.57 2.54
C GLY A 121 -9.18 -10.50 2.42
N ALA A 122 -7.93 -10.83 2.74
CA ALA A 122 -6.79 -9.90 2.64
C ALA A 122 -6.62 -9.35 1.21
N ARG A 123 -6.79 -10.22 0.20
CA ARG A 123 -6.78 -9.85 -1.22
C ARG A 123 -7.87 -8.86 -1.58
N GLU A 124 -9.08 -9.07 -1.09
CA GLU A 124 -10.21 -8.17 -1.33
C GLU A 124 -9.98 -6.81 -0.66
N LEU A 125 -9.45 -6.82 0.57
CA LEU A 125 -9.08 -5.59 1.30
C LEU A 125 -7.99 -4.81 0.55
N ARG A 126 -6.96 -5.49 0.04
CA ARG A 126 -5.93 -4.91 -0.85
C ARG A 126 -6.56 -4.23 -2.05
N HIS A 127 -7.39 -4.94 -2.82
CA HIS A 127 -8.01 -4.38 -4.03
C HIS A 127 -8.94 -3.20 -3.73
N ARG A 128 -9.66 -3.20 -2.61
CA ARG A 128 -10.47 -2.04 -2.21
C ARG A 128 -9.60 -0.83 -1.84
N ALA A 129 -8.57 -1.03 -1.01
CA ALA A 129 -7.64 0.03 -0.64
C ALA A 129 -6.98 0.66 -1.87
N VAL A 130 -6.54 -0.16 -2.82
CA VAL A 130 -5.95 0.30 -4.08
C VAL A 130 -6.95 1.04 -4.97
N ARG A 131 -8.19 0.52 -5.10
CA ARG A 131 -9.24 1.21 -5.86
C ARG A 131 -9.51 2.60 -5.29
N ARG A 132 -9.62 2.69 -3.96
CA ARG A 132 -9.85 3.95 -3.28
C ARG A 132 -8.69 4.92 -3.44
N PHE A 133 -7.46 4.44 -3.35
CA PHE A 133 -6.28 5.24 -3.68
C PHE A 133 -6.37 5.81 -5.10
N ALA A 134 -6.68 4.98 -6.09
CA ALA A 134 -6.78 5.42 -7.49
C ALA A 134 -7.89 6.48 -7.68
N GLU A 135 -9.02 6.34 -7.00
CA GLU A 135 -10.10 7.34 -7.00
C GLU A 135 -9.65 8.68 -6.38
N VAL A 136 -8.98 8.64 -5.22
CA VAL A 136 -8.48 9.84 -4.53
C VAL A 136 -7.37 10.50 -5.35
N TYR A 137 -6.39 9.72 -5.82
CA TYR A 137 -5.29 10.19 -6.65
C TYR A 137 -5.81 10.80 -7.97
N GLY A 138 -6.79 10.17 -8.62
CA GLY A 138 -7.40 10.69 -9.84
C GLY A 138 -8.19 11.99 -9.65
N ALA A 139 -8.73 12.21 -8.45
CA ALA A 139 -9.45 13.44 -8.09
C ALA A 139 -8.55 14.54 -7.49
N ALA A 140 -7.29 14.22 -7.15
CA ALA A 140 -6.37 15.12 -6.47
C ALA A 140 -5.85 16.24 -7.39
N GLY A 141 -5.46 17.36 -6.78
CA GLY A 141 -4.82 18.48 -7.47
C GLY A 141 -3.44 18.11 -8.03
N GLU A 142 -2.87 18.94 -8.90
CA GLU A 142 -1.54 18.69 -9.48
C GLU A 142 -0.44 18.64 -8.41
N ASP A 143 -0.47 19.53 -7.43
CA ASP A 143 0.53 19.57 -6.35
C ASP A 143 0.49 18.31 -5.48
N ASP A 144 -0.70 17.84 -5.11
CA ASP A 144 -0.88 16.63 -4.30
C ASP A 144 -0.43 15.39 -5.08
N ARG A 145 -0.78 15.30 -6.37
CA ARG A 145 -0.31 14.19 -7.23
C ARG A 145 1.20 14.21 -7.38
N ALA A 146 1.81 15.39 -7.56
CA ALA A 146 3.26 15.52 -7.66
C ALA A 146 3.97 15.10 -6.37
N ALA A 147 3.39 15.39 -5.20
CA ALA A 147 3.90 14.92 -3.91
C ALA A 147 3.82 13.39 -3.79
N VAL A 148 2.69 12.79 -4.17
CA VAL A 148 2.52 11.32 -4.21
C VAL A 148 3.52 10.69 -5.17
N ASP A 149 3.68 11.23 -6.38
CA ASP A 149 4.63 10.74 -7.37
C ASP A 149 6.08 10.83 -6.89
N ALA A 150 6.43 11.88 -6.14
CA ALA A 150 7.73 11.99 -5.51
C ALA A 150 7.94 10.90 -4.44
N ALA A 151 6.94 10.65 -3.60
CA ALA A 151 7.01 9.58 -2.61
C ALA A 151 7.16 8.20 -3.27
N VAL A 152 6.37 7.90 -4.32
CA VAL A 152 6.47 6.64 -5.07
C VAL A 152 7.86 6.48 -5.69
N ARG A 153 8.42 7.53 -6.31
CA ARG A 153 9.79 7.47 -6.87
C ARG A 153 10.83 7.17 -5.80
N HIS A 154 10.77 7.82 -4.64
CA HIS A 154 11.73 7.56 -3.57
C HIS A 154 11.69 6.12 -3.07
N LEU A 155 10.51 5.49 -3.07
CA LEU A 155 10.33 4.12 -2.59
C LEU A 155 10.69 3.06 -3.65
N TYR A 156 10.37 3.30 -4.92
CA TYR A 156 10.33 2.24 -5.94
C TYR A 156 11.16 2.50 -7.20
N ALA A 157 11.60 3.74 -7.39
CA ALA A 157 12.45 4.15 -8.50
C ALA A 157 13.46 5.23 -8.04
N PRO A 158 14.29 4.93 -7.02
CA PRO A 158 15.23 5.90 -6.48
C PRO A 158 16.28 6.33 -7.52
N ASP A 159 16.85 7.51 -7.32
CA ASP A 159 17.96 7.97 -8.15
C ASP A 159 19.24 7.23 -7.77
N LEU A 160 19.65 6.28 -8.61
CA LEU A 160 20.86 5.47 -8.44
C LEU A 160 22.16 6.30 -8.46
N LYS A 161 22.12 7.58 -8.80
CA LYS A 161 23.28 8.48 -8.72
C LYS A 161 23.47 9.08 -7.32
N ALA A 162 22.53 8.85 -6.40
CA ALA A 162 22.53 9.41 -5.06
C ALA A 162 22.07 8.37 -4.02
N GLY A 163 22.15 8.71 -2.73
CA GLY A 163 21.50 7.92 -1.66
C GLY A 163 22.28 6.71 -1.10
N TRP A 164 23.47 6.40 -1.61
CA TRP A 164 24.28 5.24 -1.17
C TRP A 164 24.80 5.30 0.28
N GLY A 165 24.79 6.49 0.92
CA GLY A 165 25.24 6.65 2.31
C GLY A 165 24.29 6.10 3.38
N VAL A 166 23.06 5.71 3.00
CA VAL A 166 22.04 5.19 3.93
C VAL A 166 21.79 3.69 3.68
N HIS A 167 21.67 3.30 2.41
CA HIS A 167 21.48 1.90 2.00
C HIS A 167 22.50 1.52 0.93
N VAL A 168 23.24 0.43 1.17
CA VAL A 168 24.25 -0.12 0.25
C VAL A 168 23.64 -0.86 -0.95
N VAL A 169 22.36 -1.21 -0.85
CA VAL A 169 21.57 -1.79 -1.93
C VAL A 169 20.34 -0.92 -2.14
N GLN A 170 20.07 -0.57 -3.40
CA GLN A 170 18.85 0.13 -3.82
C GLN A 170 18.06 -0.76 -4.77
N GLU A 171 16.74 -0.67 -4.69
CA GLU A 171 15.85 -1.49 -5.52
C GLU A 171 15.02 -0.62 -6.45
N ILE A 172 14.88 -1.05 -7.70
CA ILE A 172 13.92 -0.49 -8.65
C ILE A 172 12.87 -1.56 -8.93
N LYS A 173 11.59 -1.21 -8.81
CA LYS A 173 10.48 -2.09 -9.16
C LYS A 173 9.95 -1.76 -10.55
N VAL A 174 9.82 -2.78 -11.38
CA VAL A 174 9.15 -2.70 -12.68
C VAL A 174 8.10 -3.81 -12.81
N LEU A 175 7.02 -3.52 -13.54
CA LEU A 175 5.90 -4.43 -13.73
C LEU A 175 5.94 -5.00 -15.14
N ALA A 176 6.10 -6.32 -15.25
CA ALA A 176 6.08 -7.03 -16.51
C ALA A 176 4.66 -7.55 -16.77
N PRO A 177 3.99 -7.16 -17.87
CA PRO A 177 2.71 -7.76 -18.24
C PRO A 177 2.88 -9.26 -18.48
N LYS A 178 2.08 -10.10 -17.81
CA LYS A 178 2.19 -11.57 -17.96
C LYS A 178 2.02 -12.02 -19.41
N ALA A 179 1.12 -11.36 -20.14
CA ALA A 179 0.88 -11.60 -21.56
C ALA A 179 2.10 -11.30 -22.47
N GLN A 180 3.09 -10.56 -21.99
CA GLN A 180 4.28 -10.18 -22.77
C GLN A 180 5.54 -10.92 -22.31
N ARG A 181 5.47 -11.81 -21.33
CA ARG A 181 6.66 -12.49 -20.76
C ARG A 181 7.49 -13.24 -21.80
N GLU A 182 6.84 -13.96 -22.73
CA GLU A 182 7.55 -14.65 -23.82
C GLU A 182 8.27 -13.67 -24.75
N ALA A 183 7.65 -12.52 -25.05
CA ALA A 183 8.25 -11.49 -25.90
C ALA A 183 9.42 -10.78 -25.20
N LEU A 184 9.35 -10.58 -23.88
CA LEU A 184 10.45 -10.07 -23.07
C LEU A 184 11.62 -11.05 -23.08
N ASP A 185 11.36 -12.34 -22.84
CA ASP A 185 12.39 -13.39 -22.85
C ASP A 185 13.06 -13.53 -24.22
N ALA A 186 12.29 -13.45 -25.31
CA ALA A 186 12.82 -13.45 -26.67
C ALA A 186 13.73 -12.24 -26.93
N ALA A 187 13.31 -11.03 -26.52
CA ALA A 187 14.12 -9.83 -26.68
C ALA A 187 15.41 -9.84 -25.86
N ILE A 188 15.38 -10.43 -24.66
CA ILE A 188 16.59 -10.65 -23.87
C ILE A 188 17.51 -11.62 -24.60
N GLN A 189 16.97 -12.70 -25.14
CA GLN A 189 17.75 -13.68 -25.88
C GLN A 189 18.39 -13.09 -27.14
N GLU A 190 17.70 -12.22 -27.87
CA GLU A 190 18.26 -11.49 -29.02
C GLU A 190 19.52 -10.69 -28.65
N LEU A 191 19.49 -9.97 -27.52
CA LEU A 191 20.66 -9.22 -27.04
C LEU A 191 21.80 -10.17 -26.59
N VAL A 192 21.45 -11.29 -25.95
CA VAL A 192 22.42 -12.31 -25.55
C VAL A 192 23.10 -12.94 -26.76
N ASP A 193 22.35 -13.21 -27.83
CA ASP A 193 22.87 -13.78 -29.08
C ASP A 193 23.82 -12.80 -29.80
N LEU A 194 23.67 -11.49 -29.56
CA LEU A 194 24.61 -10.45 -30.00
C LEU A 194 25.87 -10.33 -29.09
N GLY A 195 25.97 -11.15 -28.05
CA GLY A 195 27.12 -11.20 -27.14
C GLY A 195 27.01 -10.29 -25.91
N ILE A 196 25.83 -9.72 -25.63
CA ILE A 196 25.59 -8.93 -24.42
C ILE A 196 25.38 -9.88 -23.23
N GLN A 197 25.94 -9.56 -22.06
CA GLN A 197 25.70 -10.36 -20.85
C GLN A 197 24.21 -10.38 -20.49
N ARG A 198 23.71 -11.54 -20.06
CA ARG A 198 22.27 -11.76 -19.84
C ARG A 198 21.67 -10.76 -18.87
N GLU A 199 22.39 -10.41 -17.81
CA GLU A 199 21.95 -9.50 -16.76
C GLU A 199 21.78 -8.07 -17.32
N ILE A 200 22.74 -7.61 -18.12
CA ILE A 200 22.70 -6.29 -18.79
C ILE A 200 21.59 -6.26 -19.85
N ALA A 201 21.43 -7.34 -20.60
CA ALA A 201 20.35 -7.50 -21.58
C ALA A 201 18.98 -7.44 -20.89
N ALA A 202 18.80 -8.22 -19.82
CA ALA A 202 17.58 -8.25 -19.02
C ALA A 202 17.25 -6.89 -18.40
N GLU A 203 18.24 -6.24 -17.78
CA GLU A 203 18.08 -4.88 -17.24
C GLU A 203 17.60 -3.90 -18.31
N THR A 204 18.24 -3.94 -19.49
CA THR A 204 17.91 -3.05 -20.61
C THR A 204 16.47 -3.28 -21.08
N ILE A 205 16.10 -4.53 -21.34
CA ILE A 205 14.75 -4.89 -21.81
C ILE A 205 13.69 -4.58 -20.78
N TYR A 206 13.95 -4.87 -19.50
CA TYR A 206 12.99 -4.60 -18.43
C TYR A 206 12.79 -3.10 -18.22
N LYS A 207 13.86 -2.29 -18.22
CA LYS A 207 13.72 -0.83 -18.13
C LYS A 207 13.01 -0.21 -19.33
N GLU A 208 13.21 -0.76 -20.52
CA GLU A 208 12.61 -0.24 -21.75
C GLU A 208 11.13 -0.63 -21.89
N ARG A 209 10.79 -1.89 -21.60
CA ARG A 209 9.51 -2.49 -21.99
C ARG A 209 8.54 -2.75 -20.84
N CYS A 210 9.02 -2.76 -19.59
CA CYS A 210 8.15 -2.92 -18.42
C CYS A 210 7.68 -1.55 -17.88
N ILE A 211 6.66 -1.56 -17.04
CA ILE A 211 6.13 -0.35 -16.43
C ILE A 211 6.95 -0.05 -15.17
N ALA A 212 7.69 1.05 -15.14
CA ALA A 212 8.35 1.50 -13.94
C ALA A 212 7.34 1.96 -12.88
N VAL A 213 7.54 1.56 -11.62
CA VAL A 213 6.73 2.03 -10.49
C VAL A 213 7.29 3.38 -10.03
N ASN A 214 6.78 4.48 -10.60
CA ASN A 214 7.35 5.81 -10.43
C ASN A 214 6.32 6.95 -10.31
N ASN A 215 5.03 6.62 -10.16
CA ASN A 215 3.92 7.55 -9.95
C ASN A 215 2.73 6.84 -9.32
N GLY A 216 1.69 7.58 -8.93
CA GLY A 216 0.49 7.02 -8.30
C GLY A 216 -0.19 5.94 -9.15
N ASP A 217 -0.30 6.12 -10.46
CA ASP A 217 -0.96 5.15 -11.35
C ASP A 217 -0.21 3.82 -11.42
N SER A 218 1.11 3.87 -11.57
CA SER A 218 1.98 2.67 -11.59
C SER A 218 2.05 2.01 -10.22
N TRP A 219 2.01 2.78 -9.13
CA TRP A 219 1.89 2.26 -7.77
C TRP A 219 0.58 1.50 -7.55
N ALA A 220 -0.55 2.01 -8.05
CA ALA A 220 -1.83 1.33 -7.94
C ALA A 220 -1.81 -0.03 -8.69
N LYS A 221 -1.16 -0.09 -9.86
CA LYS A 221 -0.93 -1.35 -10.58
C LYS A 221 -0.05 -2.31 -9.79
N TYR A 222 1.06 -1.82 -9.23
CA TYR A 222 1.95 -2.61 -8.37
C TYR A 222 1.18 -3.19 -7.18
N MET A 223 0.50 -2.36 -6.41
CA MET A 223 -0.20 -2.77 -5.18
C MET A 223 -1.40 -3.70 -5.45
N SER A 224 -1.93 -3.71 -6.68
CA SER A 224 -2.97 -4.67 -7.11
C SER A 224 -2.46 -6.11 -7.21
N ILE A 225 -1.15 -6.32 -7.34
CA ILE A 225 -0.53 -7.65 -7.45
C ILE A 225 -0.60 -8.33 -6.09
N SER A 226 -1.35 -9.43 -6.04
CA SER A 226 -1.74 -10.12 -4.81
C SER A 226 -1.04 -11.47 -4.63
N GLY A 227 -0.16 -11.86 -5.55
CA GLY A 227 0.47 -13.17 -5.56
C GLY A 227 -0.44 -14.26 -6.15
N SER A 228 -1.33 -13.85 -7.06
CA SER A 228 -2.32 -14.72 -7.71
C SER A 228 -2.01 -14.95 -9.18
N SER A 229 -2.39 -16.11 -9.70
CA SER A 229 -2.36 -16.38 -11.15
C SER A 229 -3.19 -15.40 -11.96
N GLU A 230 -4.22 -14.81 -11.35
CA GLU A 230 -5.10 -13.81 -11.97
C GLU A 230 -4.51 -12.40 -12.04
N ASP A 231 -3.38 -12.14 -11.36
CA ASP A 231 -2.74 -10.83 -11.44
C ASP A 231 -2.25 -10.56 -12.87
N GLU A 232 -2.47 -9.35 -13.39
CA GLU A 232 -2.13 -9.01 -14.79
C GLU A 232 -0.62 -8.86 -15.03
N HIS A 233 0.13 -8.53 -13.97
CA HIS A 233 1.55 -8.22 -14.03
C HIS A 233 2.34 -9.07 -13.03
N ASP A 234 3.57 -9.41 -13.40
CA ASP A 234 4.59 -9.89 -12.47
C ASP A 234 5.47 -8.74 -12.00
N ILE A 235 5.94 -8.83 -10.76
CA ILE A 235 6.90 -7.88 -10.18
C ILE A 235 8.31 -8.34 -10.56
N ILE A 236 9.09 -7.43 -11.12
CA ILE A 236 10.54 -7.61 -11.28
C ILE A 236 11.24 -6.57 -10.40
N THR A 237 12.15 -7.05 -9.56
CA THR A 237 13.00 -6.21 -8.72
C THR A 237 14.40 -6.18 -9.29
N LEU A 238 14.86 -5.00 -9.68
CA LEU A 238 16.25 -4.76 -10.07
C LEU A 238 17.00 -4.24 -8.85
N GLN A 239 17.97 -5.00 -8.35
CA GLN A 239 18.77 -4.61 -7.18
C GLN A 239 20.12 -4.05 -7.63
N TYR A 240 20.50 -2.89 -7.11
CA TYR A 240 21.73 -2.18 -7.45
C TYR A 240 22.59 -1.97 -6.23
N THR A 241 23.89 -1.99 -6.46
CA THR A 241 24.91 -1.38 -5.59
C THR A 241 25.45 -0.13 -6.29
N GLU A 242 26.31 0.64 -5.60
CA GLU A 242 26.99 1.79 -6.21
C GLU A 242 27.80 1.37 -7.47
N GLU A 243 28.23 0.12 -7.54
CA GLU A 243 29.01 -0.43 -8.66
C GLU A 243 28.15 -0.83 -9.86
N GLY A 244 26.82 -0.89 -9.72
CA GLY A 244 25.89 -1.27 -10.78
C GLY A 244 24.88 -2.32 -10.36
N LEU A 245 24.23 -2.95 -11.35
CA LEU A 245 23.25 -3.99 -11.13
C LEU A 245 23.88 -5.19 -10.41
N LEU A 246 23.33 -5.54 -9.25
CA LEU A 246 23.76 -6.67 -8.44
C LEU A 246 23.02 -7.95 -8.84
N THR A 247 21.69 -7.88 -8.92
CA THR A 247 20.84 -9.03 -9.24
C THR A 247 19.47 -8.60 -9.72
N ILE A 248 18.76 -9.53 -10.34
CA ILE A 248 17.38 -9.39 -10.80
C ILE A 248 16.55 -10.48 -10.11
N ASP A 249 15.54 -10.08 -9.36
CA ASP A 249 14.52 -10.99 -8.83
C ASP A 249 13.26 -10.91 -9.69
N GLU A 250 12.92 -12.03 -10.32
CA GLU A 250 11.75 -12.16 -11.18
C GLU A 250 10.71 -13.05 -10.48
N ASN A 251 9.56 -12.49 -10.10
CA ASN A 251 8.45 -13.24 -9.52
C ASN A 251 7.71 -14.10 -10.56
N ARG A 252 8.42 -14.98 -11.28
CA ARG A 252 7.89 -15.79 -12.39
C ARG A 252 6.77 -16.73 -11.97
N ASP A 253 6.81 -17.21 -10.73
CA ASP A 253 5.78 -18.10 -10.20
C ASP A 253 4.48 -17.34 -9.90
N GLY A 254 4.48 -16.01 -9.98
CA GLY A 254 3.34 -15.15 -9.71
C GLY A 254 2.84 -15.23 -8.27
N ARG A 255 3.67 -15.71 -7.34
CA ARG A 255 3.29 -15.97 -5.94
C ARG A 255 3.61 -14.83 -5.01
N ALA A 256 4.60 -13.98 -5.33
CA ALA A 256 4.88 -12.82 -4.52
C ALA A 256 3.82 -11.73 -4.76
N ALA A 257 3.20 -11.27 -3.69
CA ALA A 257 2.38 -10.07 -3.72
C ALA A 257 3.24 -8.81 -3.56
N ALA A 258 2.73 -7.66 -4.00
CA ALA A 258 3.36 -6.38 -3.69
C ALA A 258 3.38 -6.17 -2.17
N PHE A 259 4.55 -5.79 -1.65
CA PHE A 259 4.74 -5.51 -0.24
C PHE A 259 4.07 -4.18 0.13
N GLY A 260 3.41 -4.15 1.29
CA GLY A 260 2.75 -2.94 1.79
C GLY A 260 3.76 -1.92 2.31
N ASP A 261 3.59 -0.66 1.93
CA ASP A 261 4.40 0.49 2.35
C ASP A 261 3.57 1.50 3.17
N ASP A 262 4.16 2.64 3.51
CA ASP A 262 3.46 3.70 4.25
C ASP A 262 2.27 4.28 3.48
N ILE A 263 2.30 4.29 2.14
CA ILE A 263 1.17 4.70 1.29
C ILE A 263 0.02 3.70 1.46
N ALA A 264 0.30 2.40 1.47
CA ALA A 264 -0.68 1.35 1.71
C ALA A 264 -1.27 1.43 3.13
N ILE A 265 -0.45 1.78 4.12
CA ILE A 265 -0.90 2.01 5.49
C ILE A 265 -1.86 3.20 5.55
N GLU A 266 -1.56 4.31 4.86
CA GLU A 266 -2.45 5.47 4.77
C GLU A 266 -3.76 5.14 4.03
N CYS A 267 -3.69 4.32 2.98
CA CYS A 267 -4.88 3.83 2.28
C CYS A 267 -5.75 2.98 3.21
N LEU A 268 -5.15 2.11 4.02
CA LEU A 268 -5.85 1.30 5.02
C LEU A 268 -6.44 2.19 6.13
N ALA A 269 -5.70 3.19 6.60
CA ALA A 269 -6.17 4.17 7.56
C ALA A 269 -7.45 4.88 7.06
N THR A 270 -7.41 5.29 5.80
CA THR A 270 -8.54 5.92 5.12
C THR A 270 -9.70 4.93 4.93
N GLU A 271 -9.41 3.67 4.56
CA GLU A 271 -10.39 2.57 4.44
C GLU A 271 -11.16 2.32 5.74
N PHE A 272 -10.47 2.38 6.89
CA PHE A 272 -11.08 2.20 8.21
C PHE A 272 -11.50 3.50 8.90
N ASN A 273 -11.30 4.66 8.24
CA ASN A 273 -11.57 6.00 8.75
C ASN A 273 -10.87 6.31 10.10
N ARG A 274 -9.60 5.92 10.24
CA ARG A 274 -8.76 6.11 11.44
C ARG A 274 -7.27 6.17 11.12
N GLU A 275 -6.49 6.84 11.96
CA GLU A 275 -5.02 6.77 11.92
C GLU A 275 -4.53 5.34 12.15
N VAL A 276 -3.65 4.84 11.28
CA VAL A 276 -2.98 3.54 11.43
C VAL A 276 -1.49 3.80 11.59
N CYS A 277 -0.93 3.45 12.74
CA CYS A 277 0.51 3.51 12.98
C CYS A 277 1.11 2.12 12.73
N GLY A 278 1.91 1.98 11.68
CA GLY A 278 2.72 0.77 11.46
C GLY A 278 3.92 0.73 12.39
N ALA A 279 4.22 -0.44 12.96
CA ALA A 279 5.52 -0.74 13.56
C ALA A 279 6.21 -1.76 12.66
N SER A 280 7.16 -1.33 11.84
CA SER A 280 8.01 -2.22 11.05
C SER A 280 9.17 -2.70 11.93
N SER A 281 9.26 -4.02 12.17
CA SER A 281 10.47 -4.62 12.73
C SER A 281 11.35 -5.11 11.58
N TRP A 282 12.54 -4.54 11.44
CA TRP A 282 13.58 -5.08 10.58
C TRP A 282 14.17 -6.33 11.25
N SER A 283 13.84 -7.51 10.75
CA SER A 283 14.62 -8.72 10.99
C SER A 283 15.71 -8.80 9.93
N ARG A 284 16.97 -8.75 10.38
CA ARG A 284 18.13 -9.09 9.56
C ARG A 284 18.01 -10.59 9.24
N CYS A 285 17.85 -10.94 7.96
CA CYS A 285 18.08 -12.31 7.52
C CYS A 285 19.60 -12.54 7.54
N ASP A 286 20.12 -13.11 8.62
CA ASP A 286 21.44 -13.74 8.60
C ASP A 286 21.25 -15.19 8.13
N GLY A 287 21.87 -15.54 7.01
CA GLY A 287 21.96 -16.91 6.48
C GLY A 287 21.84 -17.01 4.97
#